data_AF-A0A1V4MU94-F1
#
_entry.id   AF-A0A1V4MU94-F1
#
_cell.length_a   1.000
_cell.length_b   1.000
_cell.length_c   1.000
_cell.angle_alpha   90.00
_cell.angle_beta   90.00
_cell.angle_gamma   90.00
#
_symmetry.space_group_name_H-M   'P 1'
#
loop_
_entity.id
_entity.type
_entity.pdbx_description
1 polymer ?
#
loop_
_entity_poly.entity_id
_entity_poly.type
_entity_poly.pdbx_seq_one_letter_code
_entity_poly.pdbx_strand_id
1 'polypeptide(L)'
;MVVSIFSAALSAQAPDILQDFWWEASGARLDTAPFSLSSLNERSLKSQLGNGNRNALMPLVMLLVTEGRMDEAEAWMEGRGRLVPVTRRDLGIALSWYGRYELHSVLSTQLEVPSDLDEDDYGRTLAAIVDAGWMHCAYGDLFMPDLLAGPSDLILLQGVFFPDPVSWDREWIGMASLDSLFAAGIEQGVSR
;
A
#
# COMPACT_ATOMS: atom_id res chain seq x y z
N MET A 1 -42.94 2.91 -34.52
CA MET A 1 -41.74 3.70 -34.18
C MET A 1 -41.31 3.25 -32.78
N VAL A 2 -40.26 2.41 -32.69
CA VAL A 2 -39.69 1.96 -31.41
C VAL A 2 -38.20 2.27 -31.50
N VAL A 3 -37.74 3.21 -30.68
CA VAL A 3 -36.31 3.50 -30.52
C VAL A 3 -35.97 3.12 -29.08
N SER A 4 -35.37 1.95 -28.94
CA SER A 4 -34.67 1.55 -27.72
C SER A 4 -33.32 2.25 -27.72
N ILE A 5 -33.04 3.06 -26.71
CA ILE A 5 -31.73 3.69 -26.52
C ILE A 5 -30.98 2.89 -25.46
N PHE A 6 -29.97 2.18 -25.93
CA PHE A 6 -28.72 1.78 -25.29
C PHE A 6 -28.67 1.81 -23.75
N SER A 7 -28.83 0.63 -23.14
CA SER A 7 -28.09 0.28 -21.93
C SER A 7 -26.61 0.16 -22.31
N ALA A 8 -25.82 1.20 -22.05
CA ALA A 8 -24.37 1.04 -22.04
C ALA A 8 -24.03 0.13 -20.85
N ALA A 9 -23.63 -1.10 -21.16
CA ALA A 9 -22.97 -1.97 -20.20
C ALA A 9 -21.71 -1.23 -19.74
N LEU A 10 -21.74 -0.70 -18.53
CA LEU A 10 -20.51 -0.40 -17.80
C LEU A 10 -19.83 -1.76 -17.61
N SER A 11 -18.83 -2.05 -18.44
CA SER A 11 -17.97 -3.21 -18.22
C SER A 11 -17.37 -3.07 -16.83
N ALA A 12 -17.89 -3.84 -15.89
CA ALA A 12 -17.14 -4.21 -14.70
C ALA A 12 -15.90 -4.95 -15.21
N GLN A 13 -14.76 -4.25 -15.26
CA GLN A 13 -13.48 -4.92 -15.32
C GLN A 13 -13.39 -5.81 -14.08
N ALA A 14 -13.17 -7.10 -14.32
CA ALA A 14 -13.16 -8.10 -13.26
C ALA A 14 -12.11 -7.73 -12.20
N PRO A 15 -12.46 -7.77 -10.90
CA PRO A 15 -11.53 -7.42 -9.81
C PRO A 15 -10.23 -8.23 -9.85
N ASP A 16 -10.29 -9.48 -10.34
CA ASP A 16 -9.13 -10.37 -10.47
C ASP A 16 -8.02 -9.81 -11.39
N ILE A 17 -8.37 -9.12 -12.48
CA ILE A 17 -7.37 -8.60 -13.45
C ILE A 17 -6.60 -7.43 -12.85
N LEU A 18 -7.30 -6.58 -12.09
CA LEU A 18 -6.68 -5.46 -11.38
C LEU A 18 -5.77 -5.97 -10.26
N GLN A 19 -6.20 -6.99 -9.53
CA GLN A 19 -5.44 -7.58 -8.42
C GLN A 19 -4.18 -8.33 -8.90
N ASP A 20 -4.27 -9.06 -10.02
CA ASP A 20 -3.12 -9.70 -10.68
C ASP A 20 -2.06 -8.67 -11.12
N PHE A 21 -2.51 -7.56 -11.72
CA PHE A 21 -1.62 -6.45 -12.07
C PHE A 21 -0.92 -5.87 -10.84
N TRP A 22 -1.65 -5.68 -9.73
CA TRP A 22 -1.07 -5.14 -8.50
C TRP A 22 -0.11 -6.12 -7.81
N TRP A 23 -0.34 -7.42 -7.94
CA TRP A 23 0.56 -8.46 -7.47
C TRP A 23 1.89 -8.48 -8.24
N GLU A 24 1.86 -8.22 -9.54
CA GLU A 24 3.08 -8.06 -10.33
C GLU A 24 3.80 -6.74 -10.01
N ALA A 25 3.06 -5.65 -9.84
CA ALA A 25 3.59 -4.31 -9.58
C ALA A 25 4.23 -4.15 -8.19
N SER A 26 3.85 -4.99 -7.21
CA SER A 26 4.36 -4.98 -5.85
C SER A 26 5.74 -5.60 -5.68
N GLY A 27 6.13 -6.53 -6.55
CA GLY A 27 7.44 -7.18 -6.49
C GLY A 27 7.50 -8.55 -5.83
N ALA A 28 6.37 -9.25 -5.72
CA ALA A 28 6.30 -10.63 -5.21
C ALA A 28 7.14 -11.67 -6.00
N ARG A 29 7.93 -11.27 -7.02
CA ARG A 29 8.77 -12.14 -7.88
C ARG A 29 10.24 -11.69 -8.01
N LEU A 30 10.75 -10.89 -7.07
CA LEU A 30 12.07 -10.23 -7.17
C LEU A 30 13.30 -11.16 -7.31
N ASP A 31 13.18 -12.48 -7.15
CA ASP A 31 14.32 -13.41 -7.17
C ASP A 31 14.99 -13.67 -8.53
N THR A 32 14.55 -13.06 -9.64
CA THR A 32 14.92 -13.58 -10.98
C THR A 32 15.47 -12.64 -12.04
N ALA A 33 15.75 -11.36 -11.78
CA ALA A 33 16.25 -10.46 -12.85
C ALA A 33 17.58 -9.73 -12.52
N PRO A 34 18.69 -10.02 -13.22
CA PRO A 34 19.89 -9.20 -13.19
C PRO A 34 19.69 -7.94 -14.05
N PHE A 35 19.56 -6.77 -13.43
CA PHE A 35 19.39 -5.50 -14.14
C PHE A 35 20.73 -4.96 -14.67
N SER A 36 20.77 -4.60 -15.96
CA SER A 36 21.90 -3.87 -16.55
C SER A 36 21.78 -2.37 -16.26
N LEU A 37 22.68 -1.82 -15.45
CA LEU A 37 22.61 -0.42 -14.97
C LEU A 37 22.74 0.62 -16.09
N SER A 38 23.37 0.28 -17.22
CA SER A 38 23.65 1.19 -18.34
C SER A 38 22.43 1.59 -19.19
N SER A 39 21.27 0.96 -18.96
CA SER A 39 20.01 1.28 -19.66
C SER A 39 18.95 1.91 -18.75
N LEU A 40 19.26 2.12 -17.46
CA LEU A 40 18.31 2.70 -16.52
C LEU A 40 18.17 4.20 -16.77
N ASN A 41 16.92 4.63 -16.94
CA ASN A 41 16.58 6.04 -17.08
C ASN A 41 15.80 6.49 -15.85
N GLU A 42 16.38 7.42 -15.08
CA GLU A 42 15.79 7.97 -13.86
C GLU A 42 14.34 8.44 -14.07
N ARG A 43 14.06 9.16 -15.17
CA ARG A 43 12.71 9.66 -15.47
C ARG A 43 11.72 8.52 -15.68
N SER A 44 12.15 7.44 -16.33
CA SER A 44 11.33 6.25 -16.55
C SER A 44 11.00 5.57 -15.22
N LEU A 45 12.00 5.38 -14.35
CA LEU A 45 11.82 4.75 -13.05
C LEU A 45 10.89 5.57 -12.13
N LYS A 46 11.07 6.89 -12.08
CA LYS A 46 10.16 7.79 -11.36
C LYS A 46 8.74 7.75 -11.91
N SER A 47 8.57 7.66 -13.23
CA SER A 47 7.26 7.51 -13.87
C SER A 47 6.60 6.17 -13.49
N GLN A 48 7.36 5.07 -13.51
CA GLN A 48 6.88 3.76 -13.10
C GLN A 48 6.42 3.74 -11.63
N LEU A 49 7.20 4.32 -10.72
CA LEU A 49 6.78 4.51 -9.32
C LEU A 49 5.51 5.36 -9.23
N GLY A 50 5.46 6.47 -9.98
CA GLY A 50 4.30 7.34 -10.06
C GLY A 50 3.03 6.69 -10.61
N ASN A 51 3.14 5.51 -11.23
CA ASN A 51 2.04 4.69 -11.75
C ASN A 51 1.77 3.43 -10.91
N GLY A 52 2.42 3.26 -9.76
CA GLY A 52 2.17 2.14 -8.86
C GLY A 52 3.16 0.98 -8.99
N ASN A 53 4.17 1.04 -9.86
CA ASN A 53 5.17 -0.03 -9.96
C ASN A 53 6.28 0.15 -8.91
N ARG A 54 6.13 -0.51 -7.76
CA ARG A 54 7.08 -0.43 -6.64
C ARG A 54 8.43 -1.06 -6.98
N ASN A 55 8.49 -2.00 -7.94
CA ASN A 55 9.74 -2.62 -8.39
C ASN A 55 10.75 -1.64 -8.98
N ALA A 56 10.31 -0.46 -9.41
CA ALA A 56 11.19 0.58 -9.90
C ALA A 56 11.99 1.30 -8.79
N LEU A 57 11.68 1.07 -7.50
CA LEU A 57 12.34 1.75 -6.38
C LEU A 57 13.81 1.34 -6.26
N MET A 58 14.11 0.05 -6.15
CA MET A 58 15.49 -0.41 -5.97
C MET A 58 16.40 -0.07 -7.16
N PRO A 59 15.98 -0.24 -8.43
CA PRO A 59 16.76 0.24 -9.56
C PRO A 59 17.02 1.75 -9.53
N LEU A 60 16.07 2.56 -9.07
CA LEU A 60 16.25 4.01 -8.94
C LEU A 60 17.27 4.35 -7.86
N VAL A 61 17.17 3.71 -6.69
CA VAL A 61 18.11 3.89 -5.57
C VAL A 61 19.52 3.49 -6.01
N MET A 62 19.68 2.34 -6.66
CA MET A 62 20.97 1.89 -7.18
C MET A 62 21.57 2.89 -8.18
N LEU A 63 20.77 3.40 -9.12
CA LEU A 63 21.21 4.42 -10.07
C LEU A 63 21.74 5.65 -9.33
N LEU A 64 20.98 6.18 -8.36
CA LEU A 64 21.39 7.36 -7.57
C LEU A 64 22.68 7.11 -6.78
N VAL A 65 22.82 5.94 -6.16
CA VAL A 65 24.05 5.55 -5.45
C VAL A 65 25.25 5.50 -6.42
N THR A 66 25.08 4.92 -7.60
CA THR A 66 26.17 4.84 -8.60
C THR A 66 26.58 6.20 -9.15
N GLU A 67 25.66 7.17 -9.18
CA GLU A 67 25.93 8.57 -9.53
C GLU A 67 26.50 9.40 -8.37
N GLY A 68 26.63 8.82 -7.17
CA GLY A 68 27.11 9.51 -5.97
C GLY A 68 26.07 10.41 -5.30
N ARG A 69 24.79 10.30 -5.66
CA ARG A 69 23.67 11.10 -5.14
C ARG A 69 23.03 10.43 -3.91
N MET A 70 23.84 10.24 -2.87
CA MET A 70 23.47 9.46 -1.68
C MET A 70 22.26 10.04 -0.92
N ASP A 71 22.22 11.36 -0.73
CA ASP A 71 21.10 12.02 -0.03
C ASP A 71 19.76 11.79 -0.73
N GLU A 72 19.76 11.77 -2.07
CA GLU A 72 18.55 11.47 -2.84
C GLU A 72 18.20 9.99 -2.75
N ALA A 73 19.18 9.09 -2.80
CA ALA A 73 18.97 7.66 -2.65
C ALA A 73 18.34 7.32 -1.29
N GLU A 74 18.85 7.93 -0.20
CA GLU A 74 18.30 7.81 1.15
C GLU A 74 16.86 8.31 1.21
N ALA A 75 16.58 9.51 0.68
CA ALA A 75 15.23 10.07 0.67
C ALA A 75 14.22 9.19 -0.09
N TRP A 76 14.64 8.48 -1.14
CA TRP A 76 13.80 7.51 -1.86
C TRP A 76 13.60 6.22 -1.06
N MET A 77 14.66 5.67 -0.46
CA MET A 77 14.58 4.48 0.39
C MET A 77 13.65 4.67 1.57
N GLU A 78 13.68 5.85 2.19
CA GLU A 78 12.83 6.17 3.34
C GLU A 78 11.43 6.64 2.93
N GLY A 79 11.14 6.77 1.63
CA GLY A 79 9.84 7.24 1.13
C GLY A 79 9.49 8.70 1.45
N ARG A 80 10.46 9.51 1.93
CA ARG A 80 10.24 10.88 2.42
C ARG A 80 9.68 11.80 1.34
N GLY A 81 8.39 12.12 1.41
CA GLY A 81 7.72 13.04 0.48
C GLY A 81 7.76 12.56 -0.99
N ARG A 82 7.95 11.26 -1.23
CA ARG A 82 8.02 10.65 -2.56
C ARG A 82 6.73 9.88 -2.88
N LEU A 83 6.44 9.75 -4.18
CA LEU A 83 5.34 8.92 -4.70
C LEU A 83 5.76 7.44 -4.77
N VAL A 84 6.26 6.89 -3.66
CA VAL A 84 6.50 5.45 -3.54
C VAL A 84 5.16 4.77 -3.25
N PRO A 85 4.69 3.83 -4.09
CA PRO A 85 3.41 3.15 -3.87
C PRO A 85 3.44 2.33 -2.58
N VAL A 86 2.45 2.52 -1.71
CA VAL A 86 2.35 1.88 -0.39
C VAL A 86 1.85 0.45 -0.54
N THR A 87 2.50 -0.50 0.15
CA THR A 87 1.98 -1.87 0.27
C THR A 87 1.06 -2.00 1.48
N ARG A 88 0.30 -3.09 1.53
CA ARG A 88 -0.53 -3.44 2.69
C ARG A 88 0.30 -3.59 3.96
N ARG A 89 1.53 -4.09 3.86
CA ARG A 89 2.51 -4.11 4.95
C ARG A 89 2.85 -2.71 5.43
N ASP A 90 3.20 -1.80 4.53
CA ASP A 90 3.52 -0.41 4.89
C ASP A 90 2.35 0.26 5.62
N LEU A 91 1.12 0.07 5.10
CA LEU A 91 -0.11 0.56 5.73
C LEU A 91 -0.32 -0.07 7.11
N GLY A 92 -0.15 -1.38 7.25
CA GLY A 92 -0.28 -2.09 8.51
C GLY A 92 0.73 -1.61 9.56
N ILE A 93 1.98 -1.37 9.16
CA ILE A 93 2.99 -0.79 10.05
C ILE A 93 2.54 0.61 10.52
N ALA A 94 2.08 1.47 9.62
CA ALA A 94 1.58 2.79 10.00
C ALA A 94 0.37 2.71 10.97
N LEU A 95 -0.59 1.84 10.69
CA LEU A 95 -1.73 1.58 11.58
C LEU A 95 -1.28 1.12 12.97
N SER A 96 -0.26 0.27 13.04
CA SER A 96 0.30 -0.19 14.31
C SER A 96 0.89 0.94 15.14
N TRP A 97 1.43 1.98 14.51
CA TRP A 97 1.96 3.16 15.18
C TRP A 97 0.86 4.11 15.63
N TYR A 98 -0.10 4.39 14.75
CA TYR A 98 -1.14 5.40 14.99
C TYR A 98 -2.31 4.89 15.85
N GLY A 99 -2.66 3.61 15.76
CA GLY A 99 -3.68 2.94 16.59
C GLY A 99 -3.11 2.06 17.70
N ARG A 100 -1.87 2.32 18.13
CA ARG A 100 -1.12 1.44 19.06
C ARG A 100 -1.84 1.17 20.38
N TYR A 101 -2.66 2.11 20.88
CA TYR A 101 -3.33 1.96 22.17
C TYR A 101 -4.54 1.02 22.05
N GLU A 102 -5.29 1.15 20.96
CA GLU A 102 -6.43 0.31 20.62
C GLU A 102 -5.98 -1.11 20.28
N LEU A 103 -4.87 -1.27 19.56
CA LEU A 103 -4.31 -2.58 19.22
C LEU A 103 -3.77 -3.36 20.42
N HIS A 104 -3.36 -2.70 21.50
CA HIS A 104 -2.76 -3.37 22.65
C HIS A 104 -3.70 -4.42 23.27
N SER A 105 -5.00 -4.14 23.33
CA SER A 105 -5.98 -5.09 23.87
C SER A 105 -6.09 -6.33 22.98
N VAL A 106 -6.10 -6.15 21.66
CA VAL A 106 -6.16 -7.21 20.65
C VAL A 106 -4.90 -8.06 20.66
N LEU A 107 -3.71 -7.44 20.70
CA LEU A 107 -2.42 -8.14 20.71
C LEU A 107 -2.25 -9.09 21.91
N SER A 108 -2.94 -8.81 23.02
CA SER A 108 -2.91 -9.61 24.24
C SER A 108 -3.75 -10.89 24.16
N THR A 109 -4.57 -11.06 23.11
CA THR A 109 -5.40 -12.25 22.92
C THR A 109 -4.64 -13.35 22.16
N GLN A 110 -5.29 -14.51 22.01
CA GLN A 110 -4.81 -15.53 21.10
C GLN A 110 -5.32 -15.20 19.69
N LEU A 111 -4.41 -14.66 18.86
CA LEU A 111 -4.67 -14.33 17.47
C LEU A 111 -4.31 -15.50 16.55
N GLU A 112 -5.16 -15.74 15.56
CA GLU A 112 -4.81 -16.58 14.42
C GLU A 112 -4.02 -15.71 13.42
N VAL A 113 -2.79 -16.12 13.13
CA VAL A 113 -1.92 -15.40 12.18
C VAL A 113 -2.15 -15.98 10.79
N PRO A 114 -2.45 -15.16 9.76
CA PRO A 114 -2.52 -15.60 8.38
C PRO A 114 -1.26 -16.39 7.98
N SER A 115 -1.44 -17.48 7.24
CA SER A 115 -0.32 -18.40 6.97
C SER A 115 0.82 -17.79 6.16
N ASP A 116 0.55 -16.78 5.34
CA ASP A 116 1.55 -16.01 4.60
C ASP A 116 2.30 -14.99 5.47
N LEU A 117 1.95 -14.88 6.75
CA LEU A 117 2.57 -14.00 7.73
C LEU A 117 3.26 -14.73 8.88
N ASP A 118 3.26 -16.07 8.90
CA ASP A 118 3.75 -16.86 10.05
C ASP A 118 5.25 -16.63 10.35
N GLU A 119 6.03 -16.35 9.30
CA GLU A 119 7.47 -16.01 9.41
C GLU A 119 7.75 -14.50 9.31
N ASP A 120 6.71 -13.67 9.23
CA ASP A 120 6.86 -12.23 9.08
C ASP A 120 7.12 -11.56 10.43
N ASP A 121 8.14 -10.68 10.50
CA ASP A 121 8.47 -9.92 11.71
C ASP A 121 7.27 -9.10 12.24
N TYR A 122 6.35 -8.70 11.35
CA TYR A 122 5.12 -7.98 11.70
C TYR A 122 3.87 -8.88 11.70
N GLY A 123 4.00 -10.19 11.51
CA GLY A 123 2.86 -11.08 11.25
C GLY A 123 1.78 -11.03 12.31
N ARG A 124 2.16 -11.07 13.60
CA ARG A 124 1.21 -10.94 14.72
C ARG A 124 0.55 -9.56 14.78
N THR A 125 1.29 -8.50 14.48
CA THR A 125 0.77 -7.13 14.45
C THR A 125 -0.24 -6.96 13.32
N LEU A 126 0.07 -7.48 12.13
CA LEU A 126 -0.83 -7.47 10.98
C LEU A 126 -2.07 -8.33 11.24
N ALA A 127 -1.94 -9.49 11.89
CA ALA A 127 -3.08 -10.29 12.33
C ALA A 127 -3.99 -9.52 13.31
N ALA A 128 -3.41 -8.78 14.26
CA ALA A 128 -4.18 -7.93 15.17
C ALA A 128 -4.94 -6.82 14.45
N ILE A 129 -4.36 -6.23 13.40
CA ILE A 129 -5.00 -5.21 12.57
C ILE A 129 -6.19 -5.81 11.80
N VAL A 130 -6.07 -7.05 11.33
CA VAL A 130 -7.17 -7.78 10.70
C VAL A 130 -8.27 -8.09 11.72
N ASP A 131 -7.92 -8.59 12.90
CA ASP A 131 -8.89 -8.89 13.98
C ASP A 131 -9.62 -7.63 14.47
N ALA A 132 -8.93 -6.49 14.54
CA ALA A 132 -9.52 -5.19 14.84
C ALA A 132 -10.47 -4.66 13.75
N GLY A 133 -10.54 -5.32 12.59
CA GLY A 133 -11.38 -4.94 11.46
C GLY A 133 -10.85 -3.73 10.68
N TRP A 134 -9.58 -3.39 10.83
CA TRP A 134 -8.96 -2.24 10.15
C TRP A 134 -8.46 -2.59 8.75
N MET A 135 -8.20 -3.87 8.50
CA MET A 135 -7.92 -4.43 7.18
C MET A 135 -8.58 -5.81 7.07
N HIS A 136 -8.84 -6.28 5.85
CA HIS A 136 -9.33 -7.65 5.60
C HIS A 136 -8.26 -8.48 4.91
N CYS A 137 -8.30 -9.81 5.03
CA CYS A 137 -7.50 -10.69 4.16
C CYS A 137 -7.87 -10.48 2.68
N ALA A 138 -6.86 -10.56 1.81
CA ALA A 138 -7.02 -10.23 0.39
C ALA A 138 -7.61 -11.40 -0.42
N TYR A 139 -7.21 -12.64 -0.11
CA TYR A 139 -7.69 -13.84 -0.81
C TYR A 139 -7.83 -15.01 0.15
N GLY A 140 -9.06 -15.45 0.39
CA GLY A 140 -9.36 -16.41 1.45
C GLY A 140 -8.83 -15.90 2.78
N ASP A 141 -7.95 -16.67 3.41
CA ASP A 141 -7.35 -16.35 4.71
C ASP A 141 -5.95 -15.72 4.60
N LEU A 142 -5.47 -15.39 3.38
CA LEU A 142 -4.15 -14.79 3.15
C LEU A 142 -4.18 -13.26 3.21
N PHE A 143 -3.19 -12.66 3.87
CA PHE A 143 -3.10 -11.21 4.01
C PHE A 143 -2.49 -10.50 2.78
N MET A 144 -1.52 -11.14 2.14
CA MET A 144 -0.75 -10.68 0.98
C MET A 144 -0.06 -9.34 1.24
N PRO A 145 0.96 -9.30 2.12
CA PRO A 145 1.55 -8.05 2.63
C PRO A 145 2.14 -7.14 1.55
N ASP A 146 2.56 -7.72 0.42
CA ASP A 146 3.22 -6.96 -0.65
C ASP A 146 2.23 -6.27 -1.59
N LEU A 147 0.96 -6.70 -1.68
CA LEU A 147 -0.04 -6.02 -2.51
C LEU A 147 -0.12 -4.52 -2.16
N LEU A 148 -0.40 -3.69 -3.16
CA LEU A 148 -0.59 -2.26 -2.90
C LEU A 148 -1.83 -2.01 -2.02
N ALA A 149 -1.70 -1.07 -1.09
CA ALA A 149 -2.82 -0.58 -0.31
C ALA A 149 -3.71 0.30 -1.20
N GLY A 150 -4.98 -0.07 -1.33
CA GLY A 150 -5.94 0.58 -2.22
C GLY A 150 -7.26 0.92 -1.54
N PRO A 151 -8.28 1.38 -2.30
CA PRO A 151 -9.58 1.78 -1.77
C PRO A 151 -10.24 0.73 -0.86
N SER A 152 -10.07 -0.57 -1.13
CA SER A 152 -10.61 -1.64 -0.29
C SER A 152 -10.09 -1.62 1.14
N ASP A 153 -8.82 -1.26 1.35
CA ASP A 153 -8.23 -1.13 2.67
C ASP A 153 -8.60 0.22 3.29
N LEU A 154 -8.55 1.29 2.49
CA LEU A 154 -8.70 2.66 2.99
C LEU A 154 -10.14 3.01 3.39
N ILE A 155 -11.14 2.44 2.73
CA ILE A 155 -12.56 2.65 3.07
C ILE A 155 -12.86 2.13 4.49
N LEU A 156 -12.23 1.03 4.92
CA LEU A 156 -12.41 0.48 6.26
C LEU A 156 -11.90 1.46 7.34
N LEU A 157 -10.86 2.21 7.01
CA LEU A 157 -10.23 3.16 7.93
C LEU A 157 -11.01 4.46 8.09
N GLN A 158 -11.95 4.76 7.19
CA GLN A 158 -12.67 6.04 7.21
C GLN A 158 -13.40 6.26 8.55
N GLY A 159 -14.12 5.26 9.05
CA GLY A 159 -14.81 5.37 10.34
C GLY A 159 -13.91 5.34 11.58
N VAL A 160 -12.63 4.99 11.42
CA VAL A 160 -11.69 4.75 12.53
C VAL A 160 -10.67 5.89 12.66
N PHE A 161 -10.12 6.34 11.54
CA PHE A 161 -9.02 7.29 11.50
C PHE A 161 -9.35 8.59 10.75
N PHE A 162 -10.40 8.62 9.91
CA PHE A 162 -10.67 9.75 9.00
C PHE A 162 -12.13 10.23 9.08
N PRO A 163 -12.47 11.14 10.01
CA PRO A 163 -13.87 11.50 10.27
C PRO A 163 -14.58 12.17 9.09
N ASP A 164 -13.83 12.78 8.16
CA ASP A 164 -14.35 13.31 6.90
C ASP A 164 -14.10 12.35 5.73
N PRO A 165 -15.02 12.29 4.73
CA PRO A 165 -14.79 11.50 3.53
C PRO A 165 -13.56 11.93 2.74
N VAL A 166 -12.58 11.02 2.67
CA VAL A 166 -11.39 11.18 1.84
C VAL A 166 -11.67 10.58 0.47
N SER A 167 -11.53 11.40 -0.57
CA SER A 167 -11.54 10.95 -1.97
C SER A 167 -10.16 10.42 -2.34
N TRP A 168 -10.13 9.25 -2.98
CA TRP A 168 -8.90 8.64 -3.46
C TRP A 168 -8.81 8.83 -4.98
N ASP A 169 -7.88 9.69 -5.42
CA ASP A 169 -7.71 9.99 -6.85
C ASP A 169 -7.08 8.84 -7.64
N ARG A 170 -6.61 7.80 -6.93
CA ARG A 170 -5.89 6.65 -7.47
C ARG A 170 -6.35 5.38 -6.76
N GLU A 171 -6.14 4.26 -7.43
CA GLU A 171 -6.40 2.92 -6.87
C GLU A 171 -5.35 2.47 -5.83
N TRP A 172 -4.38 3.33 -5.52
CA TRP A 172 -3.33 3.11 -4.52
C TRP A 172 -2.91 4.45 -3.90
N ILE A 173 -2.30 4.40 -2.72
CA ILE A 173 -1.73 5.59 -2.04
C ILE A 173 -0.21 5.59 -2.05
N GLY A 174 0.39 6.79 -2.05
CA GLY A 174 1.83 6.97 -1.95
C GLY A 174 2.30 7.14 -0.51
N MET A 175 3.57 6.84 -0.23
CA MET A 175 4.17 7.01 1.11
C MET A 175 4.02 8.44 1.64
N ALA A 176 4.13 9.45 0.78
CA ALA A 176 3.88 10.85 1.15
C ALA A 176 2.45 11.12 1.65
N SER A 177 1.47 10.36 1.17
CA SER A 177 0.08 10.47 1.59
C SER A 177 -0.15 9.80 2.95
N LEU A 178 0.62 8.76 3.29
CA LEU A 178 0.45 7.97 4.50
C LEU A 178 0.52 8.82 5.78
N ASP A 179 1.61 9.58 5.96
CA ASP A 179 1.76 10.47 7.12
C ASP A 179 0.74 11.61 7.12
N SER A 180 0.45 12.19 5.95
CA SER A 180 -0.53 13.27 5.84
C SER A 180 -1.93 12.81 6.23
N LEU A 181 -2.31 11.58 5.86
CA LEU A 181 -3.60 10.98 6.19
C LEU A 181 -3.76 10.82 7.70
N PHE A 182 -2.79 10.21 8.37
CA PHE A 182 -2.87 10.00 9.80
C PHE A 182 -2.65 11.29 10.62
N ALA A 183 -1.81 12.21 10.15
CA ALA A 183 -1.65 13.51 10.80
C ALA A 183 -2.95 14.34 10.75
N ALA A 184 -3.65 14.36 9.61
CA ALA A 184 -4.95 15.03 9.48
C ALA A 184 -6.03 14.36 10.36
N GLY A 185 -6.01 13.02 10.46
CA GLY A 185 -6.90 12.27 11.35
C GLY A 185 -6.67 12.59 12.83
N ILE A 186 -5.40 12.74 13.26
CA ILE A 186 -5.05 13.09 14.65
C ILE A 186 -5.44 14.52 15.00
N GLU A 187 -5.21 15.50 14.11
CA GLU A 187 -5.61 16.90 14.36
C GLU A 187 -7.13 17.05 14.58
N GLN A 188 -7.92 16.17 13.97
CA GLN A 188 -9.38 16.13 14.12
C GLN A 188 -9.84 15.25 15.29
N GLY A 189 -9.01 14.28 15.71
CA GLY A 189 -9.23 13.37 16.84
C GLY A 189 -8.90 13.95 18.22
N VAL A 190 -8.27 15.12 18.32
CA VAL A 190 -8.09 15.86 19.60
C VAL A 190 -9.38 16.59 20.05
N SER A 191 -10.55 16.18 19.54
CA SER A 191 -11.85 16.54 20.11
C SER A 191 -12.79 15.35 20.18
N ARG A 192 -12.51 14.41 21.09
CA ARG A 192 -13.30 14.17 22.33
C ARG A 192 -12.91 12.86 23.01
#